data_AF-A0A956CQM1-F1
#
_entry.id   AF-A0A956CQM1-F1
#
_cell.length_a   1.000
_cell.length_b   1.000
_cell.length_c   1.000
_cell.angle_alpha   90.00
_cell.angle_beta   90.00
_cell.angle_gamma   90.00
#
_symmetry.space_group_name_H-M   'P 1'
#
loop_
_entity.id
_entity.type
_entity.pdbx_description
1 polymer ?
#
loop_
_entity_poly.entity_id
_entity_poly.type
_entity_poly.pdbx_seq_one_letter_code
_entity_poly.pdbx_strand_id
1 'polypeptide(L)'
;DGSRPPVAGRPAVFADILDTIWRDGPLAIGVSFLATLVLVFLAFTEYRQRLLLLVSLLLGVLWLSGTMAVLGMKLNFLNFVAFPITFGIGVDYGVNVMRRYVSERAQGLGQHPAVGATVRGAGGAVALCSLTTIIGYLSLCVSGNLAIRSFGIAMSVSEVTCVASAVVSLPAFLLWRAGRRGRSSLAPQRASQSPAE
;
A
#
# COMPACT_ATOMS: atom_id res chain seq x y z
N ASP A 1 -45.33 17.19 5.01
CA ASP A 1 -44.47 16.03 4.74
C ASP A 1 -44.24 15.22 5.99
N GLY A 2 -44.59 13.93 5.96
CA GLY A 2 -44.63 13.01 7.11
C GLY A 2 -43.28 12.82 7.81
N SER A 3 -42.93 13.79 8.65
CA SER A 3 -41.80 13.75 9.56
C SER A 3 -42.03 12.62 10.58
N ARG A 4 -41.35 11.49 10.38
CA ARG A 4 -41.23 10.44 11.39
C ARG A 4 -40.68 11.08 12.68
N PRO A 5 -41.32 10.87 13.84
CA PRO A 5 -40.81 11.42 15.09
C PRO A 5 -39.39 10.90 15.33
N PRO A 6 -38.45 11.74 15.80
CA PRO A 6 -37.08 11.31 16.07
C PRO A 6 -37.10 10.25 17.17
N VAL A 7 -36.91 9.00 16.76
CA VAL A 7 -36.79 7.86 17.68
C VAL A 7 -35.39 7.93 18.28
N ALA A 8 -35.20 8.66 19.37
CA ALA A 8 -33.91 8.84 20.03
C ALA A 8 -33.54 7.62 20.93
N GLY A 9 -33.75 6.40 20.43
CA GLY A 9 -33.35 5.18 21.12
C GLY A 9 -31.95 4.75 20.72
N ARG A 10 -31.17 4.16 21.64
CA ARG A 10 -29.87 3.51 21.33
C ARG A 10 -29.93 2.58 20.10
N PRO A 11 -31.02 1.82 19.84
CA PRO A 11 -31.14 1.02 18.63
C PRO A 11 -31.33 1.85 17.35
N ALA A 12 -32.06 2.96 17.41
CA ALA A 12 -32.30 3.83 16.27
C ALA A 12 -31.04 4.62 15.89
N VAL A 13 -30.28 5.12 16.86
CA VAL A 13 -28.96 5.74 16.60
C VAL A 13 -27.98 4.73 15.99
N PHE A 14 -27.98 3.48 16.47
CA PHE A 14 -27.13 2.43 15.90
C PHE A 14 -27.56 2.06 14.47
N ALA A 15 -28.87 2.02 14.20
CA ALA A 15 -29.41 1.81 12.85
C ALA A 15 -29.02 2.95 11.91
N ASP A 16 -29.15 4.21 12.33
CA ASP A 16 -28.75 5.38 11.54
C ASP A 16 -27.23 5.36 11.23
N ILE A 17 -26.39 4.97 12.19
CA ILE A 17 -24.95 4.81 11.97
C ILE A 17 -24.68 3.71 10.93
N LEU A 18 -25.34 2.56 11.03
CA LEU A 18 -25.17 1.46 10.08
C LEU A 18 -25.65 1.86 8.68
N ASP A 19 -26.81 2.51 8.55
CA ASP A 19 -27.34 3.00 7.27
C ASP A 19 -26.38 4.01 6.62
N THR A 20 -25.79 4.89 7.43
CA THR A 20 -24.79 5.85 6.95
C THR A 20 -23.54 5.14 6.41
N ILE A 21 -23.04 4.10 7.08
CA ILE A 21 -21.88 3.33 6.58
C ILE A 21 -22.20 2.64 5.26
N TRP A 22 -23.37 2.01 5.14
CA TRP A 22 -23.74 1.30 3.92
C TRP A 22 -23.95 2.25 2.74
N ARG A 23 -24.40 3.48 3.00
CA ARG A 23 -24.62 4.50 1.98
C ARG A 23 -23.34 5.23 1.58
N ASP A 24 -22.61 5.75 2.56
CA ASP A 24 -21.46 6.64 2.32
C ASP A 24 -20.15 5.86 2.19
N GLY A 25 -20.09 4.67 2.78
CA GLY A 25 -18.89 3.85 2.81
C GLY A 25 -18.36 3.47 1.42
N PRO A 26 -19.18 2.84 0.55
CA PRO A 26 -18.76 2.48 -0.79
C PRO A 26 -18.31 3.69 -1.61
N LEU A 27 -18.97 4.84 -1.42
CA LEU A 27 -18.60 6.09 -2.07
C LEU A 27 -17.25 6.61 -1.57
N ALA A 28 -17.00 6.59 -0.25
CA ALA A 28 -15.73 6.98 0.32
C ALA A 28 -14.57 6.09 -0.17
N ILE A 29 -14.74 4.77 -0.15
CA ILE A 29 -13.74 3.82 -0.68
C ILE A 29 -13.50 4.06 -2.17
N GLY A 30 -14.57 4.20 -2.96
CA GLY A 30 -14.47 4.41 -4.41
C GLY A 30 -13.76 5.72 -4.76
N VAL A 31 -14.12 6.82 -4.10
CA VAL A 31 -13.49 8.13 -4.30
C VAL A 31 -12.04 8.12 -3.85
N SER A 32 -11.72 7.56 -2.68
CA SER A 32 -10.33 7.46 -2.21
C SER A 32 -9.49 6.59 -3.14
N PHE A 33 -10.01 5.44 -3.58
CA PHE A 33 -9.30 4.59 -4.53
C PHE A 33 -9.07 5.30 -5.86
N LEU A 34 -10.07 6.00 -6.39
CA LEU A 34 -9.93 6.80 -7.61
C LEU A 34 -8.90 7.92 -7.43
N ALA A 35 -8.92 8.63 -6.30
CA ALA A 35 -7.93 9.65 -5.98
C ALA A 35 -6.51 9.06 -5.93
N THR A 36 -6.36 7.88 -5.33
CA THR A 36 -5.10 7.13 -5.30
C THR A 36 -4.63 6.75 -6.71
N LEU A 37 -5.54 6.28 -7.59
CA LEU A 37 -5.22 6.01 -9.00
C LEU A 37 -4.72 7.28 -9.69
N VAL A 38 -5.46 8.39 -9.57
CA VAL A 38 -5.08 9.68 -10.16
C VAL A 38 -3.69 10.11 -9.67
N LEU A 39 -3.43 10.03 -8.37
CA LEU A 39 -2.13 10.37 -7.79
C LEU A 39 -1.00 9.53 -8.40
N VAL A 40 -1.17 8.21 -8.51
CA VAL A 40 -0.16 7.32 -9.12
C VAL A 40 0.08 7.67 -10.59
N PHE A 41 -0.97 8.00 -11.34
CA PHE A 41 -0.87 8.39 -12.74
C PHE A 41 -0.15 9.74 -12.93
N LEU A 42 -0.35 10.69 -12.01
CA LEU A 42 0.33 11.98 -12.00
C LEU A 42 1.78 11.88 -11.51
N ALA A 43 2.05 11.01 -10.53
CA ALA A 43 3.36 10.89 -9.90
C ALA A 43 4.42 10.25 -10.81
N PHE A 44 4.01 9.37 -11.72
CA PHE A 44 4.91 8.62 -12.60
C PHE A 44 4.43 8.60 -14.04
N THR A 45 5.34 8.74 -15.00
CA THR A 45 5.04 8.71 -16.43
C THR A 45 5.10 7.30 -17.01
N GLU A 46 5.98 6.43 -16.48
CA GLU A 46 6.13 5.07 -16.98
C GLU A 46 4.98 4.16 -16.49
N TYR A 47 4.23 3.58 -17.43
CA TYR A 47 3.15 2.63 -17.15
C TYR A 47 3.56 1.48 -16.21
N ARG A 48 4.82 1.01 -16.35
CA ARG A 48 5.37 -0.07 -15.54
C ARG A 48 5.55 0.31 -14.08
N GLN A 49 5.95 1.56 -13.81
CA GLN A 49 6.11 2.06 -12.45
C GLN A 49 4.74 2.16 -11.78
N ARG A 50 3.75 2.72 -12.50
CA ARG A 50 2.34 2.79 -12.06
C ARG A 50 1.81 1.41 -11.67
N LEU A 51 1.96 0.41 -12.55
CA LEU A 51 1.45 -0.93 -12.29
C LEU A 51 2.10 -1.57 -11.05
N LEU A 52 3.41 -1.41 -10.85
CA LEU A 52 4.10 -1.96 -9.68
C LEU A 52 3.62 -1.31 -8.37
N LEU A 53 3.36 -0.01 -8.38
CA LEU A 53 2.81 0.70 -7.22
C LEU A 53 1.40 0.21 -6.88
N LEU A 54 0.54 0.05 -7.89
CA LEU A 54 -0.81 -0.47 -7.69
C LEU A 54 -0.80 -1.91 -7.18
N VAL A 55 0.08 -2.77 -7.71
CA VAL A 55 0.23 -4.14 -7.22
C VAL A 55 0.70 -4.16 -5.77
N SER A 56 1.69 -3.33 -5.40
CA SER A 56 2.18 -3.22 -4.03
C SER A 56 1.10 -2.72 -3.06
N LEU A 57 0.31 -1.72 -3.46
CA LEU A 57 -0.85 -1.25 -2.72
C LEU A 57 -1.87 -2.38 -2.51
N LEU A 58 -2.29 -3.03 -3.59
CA LEU A 58 -3.32 -4.07 -3.54
C LEU A 58 -2.87 -5.26 -2.68
N LEU A 59 -1.58 -5.60 -2.70
CA LEU A 59 -1.00 -6.60 -1.81
C LEU A 59 -1.09 -6.18 -0.34
N GLY A 60 -0.77 -4.93 -0.02
CA GLY A 60 -0.90 -4.39 1.34
C GLY A 60 -2.35 -4.43 1.83
N VAL A 61 -3.29 -4.00 1.00
CA VAL A 61 -4.74 -4.03 1.31
C VAL A 61 -5.26 -5.47 1.45
N LEU A 62 -4.79 -6.38 0.58
CA LEU A 62 -5.15 -7.79 0.66
C LEU A 62 -4.66 -8.40 1.97
N TRP A 63 -3.42 -8.12 2.37
CA TRP A 63 -2.89 -8.58 3.65
C TRP A 63 -3.63 -7.97 4.84
N LEU A 64 -3.95 -6.67 4.82
CA LEU A 64 -4.80 -6.06 5.83
C LEU A 64 -6.14 -6.80 5.95
N SER A 65 -6.87 -6.95 4.85
CA SER A 65 -8.18 -7.61 4.86
C SER A 65 -8.10 -9.07 5.30
N GLY A 66 -7.07 -9.80 4.85
CA GLY A 66 -6.82 -11.18 5.22
C GLY A 66 -6.46 -11.32 6.71
N THR A 67 -5.59 -10.46 7.24
CA THR A 67 -5.24 -10.47 8.66
C THR A 67 -6.45 -10.08 9.53
N MET A 68 -7.23 -9.08 9.14
CA MET A 68 -8.48 -8.75 9.85
C MET A 68 -9.46 -9.92 9.86
N ALA A 69 -9.60 -10.64 8.74
CA ALA A 69 -10.44 -11.83 8.66
C ALA A 69 -9.95 -12.96 9.58
N VAL A 70 -8.64 -13.23 9.59
CA VAL A 70 -8.01 -14.25 10.46
C VAL A 70 -8.14 -13.90 11.95
N LEU A 71 -8.02 -12.62 12.30
CA LEU A 71 -8.21 -12.13 13.66
C LEU A 71 -9.69 -12.08 14.10
N GLY A 72 -10.64 -12.46 13.22
CA GLY A 72 -12.07 -12.43 13.51
C GLY A 72 -12.59 -11.01 13.79
N MET A 73 -11.93 -9.98 13.26
CA MET A 73 -12.29 -8.59 13.53
C MET A 73 -13.61 -8.24 12.85
N LYS A 74 -14.59 -7.80 13.64
CA LYS A 74 -15.85 -7.30 13.11
C LYS A 74 -15.61 -5.93 12.46
N LEU A 75 -16.07 -5.78 11.23
CA LEU A 75 -16.12 -4.47 10.59
C LEU A 75 -17.09 -3.58 11.36
N ASN A 76 -16.59 -2.46 11.86
CA ASN A 76 -17.35 -1.39 12.49
C ASN A 76 -17.13 -0.10 11.70
N PHE A 77 -17.85 0.97 12.06
CA PHE A 77 -17.79 2.23 11.34
C PHE A 77 -16.39 2.85 11.27
N LEU A 78 -15.56 2.71 12.32
CA LEU A 78 -14.18 3.21 12.32
C LEU A 78 -13.27 2.32 11.48
N ASN A 79 -13.36 0.99 11.62
CA ASN A 79 -12.57 0.04 10.85
C ASN A 79 -12.82 0.19 9.34
N PHE A 80 -14.03 0.60 8.94
CA PHE A 80 -14.35 0.88 7.55
C PHE A 80 -13.49 2.03 6.96
N VAL A 81 -13.22 3.07 7.77
CA VAL A 81 -12.36 4.21 7.37
C VAL A 81 -10.88 3.81 7.25
N ALA A 82 -10.48 2.64 7.76
CA ALA A 82 -9.11 2.16 7.63
C ALA A 82 -8.69 1.93 6.17
N PHE A 83 -9.60 1.46 5.30
CA PHE A 83 -9.31 1.19 3.89
C PHE A 83 -8.86 2.44 3.11
N PRO A 84 -9.63 3.54 3.07
CA PRO A 84 -9.22 4.73 2.35
C PRO A 84 -7.92 5.35 2.90
N ILE A 85 -7.68 5.29 4.22
CA ILE A 85 -6.40 5.73 4.80
C ILE A 85 -5.26 4.83 4.33
N THR A 86 -5.46 3.51 4.34
CA THR A 86 -4.50 2.52 3.86
C THR A 86 -4.12 2.75 2.40
N PHE A 87 -5.06 3.18 1.55
CA PHE A 87 -4.75 3.49 0.15
C PHE A 87 -3.75 4.63 0.00
N GLY A 88 -3.90 5.69 0.81
CA GLY A 88 -2.97 6.81 0.82
C GLY A 88 -1.58 6.38 1.29
N ILE A 89 -1.50 5.73 2.45
CA ILE A 89 -0.23 5.29 3.05
C ILE A 89 0.49 4.28 2.16
N GLY A 90 -0.22 3.27 1.66
CA GLY A 90 0.36 2.23 0.81
C GLY A 90 0.98 2.79 -0.46
N VAL A 91 0.34 3.79 -1.08
CA VAL A 91 0.92 4.46 -2.25
C VAL A 91 2.07 5.38 -1.87
N ASP A 92 2.03 6.10 -0.76
CA ASP A 92 3.13 6.96 -0.33
C ASP A 92 4.43 6.16 -0.14
N TYR A 93 4.37 5.01 0.54
CA TYR A 93 5.54 4.12 0.69
C TYR A 93 6.04 3.58 -0.63
N GLY A 94 5.14 3.13 -1.51
CA GLY A 94 5.51 2.70 -2.85
C GLY A 94 6.18 3.83 -3.63
N VAL A 95 5.64 5.04 -3.59
CA VAL A 95 6.15 6.23 -4.29
C VAL A 95 7.54 6.59 -3.76
N ASN A 96 7.74 6.62 -2.44
CA ASN A 96 9.03 6.95 -1.83
C ASN A 96 10.12 5.95 -2.24
N VAL A 97 9.82 4.66 -2.20
CA VAL A 97 10.74 3.59 -2.65
C VAL A 97 11.00 3.69 -4.16
N MET A 98 9.97 3.87 -4.98
CA MET A 98 10.09 3.94 -6.45
C MET A 98 10.83 5.20 -6.90
N ARG A 99 10.55 6.37 -6.31
CA ARG A 99 11.28 7.62 -6.62
C ARG A 99 12.76 7.47 -6.31
N ARG A 100 13.11 6.83 -5.19
CA ARG A 100 14.51 6.55 -4.89
C ARG A 100 15.12 5.64 -5.94
N TYR A 101 14.45 4.55 -6.31
CA TYR A 101 14.93 3.67 -7.39
C TYR A 101 15.15 4.40 -8.71
N VAL A 102 14.20 5.24 -9.13
CA VAL A 102 14.32 6.03 -10.36
C VAL A 102 15.50 7.01 -10.27
N SER A 103 15.71 7.66 -9.13
CA SER A 103 16.85 8.55 -8.90
C SER A 103 18.19 7.81 -8.97
N GLU A 104 18.31 6.66 -8.30
CA GLU A 104 19.52 5.82 -8.35
C GLU A 104 19.81 5.35 -9.80
N ARG A 105 18.76 5.02 -10.57
CA ARG A 105 18.89 4.65 -11.99
C ARG A 105 19.31 5.84 -12.87
N ALA A 106 18.82 7.05 -12.57
CA ALA A 106 19.19 8.27 -13.28
C ALA A 106 20.65 8.67 -13.03
N GLN A 107 21.21 8.30 -11.88
CA GLN A 107 22.63 8.46 -11.55
C GLN A 107 23.55 7.43 -12.22
N GLY A 108 23.01 6.60 -13.13
CA GLY A 108 23.79 5.65 -13.94
C GLY A 108 24.01 4.29 -13.28
N LEU A 109 23.46 4.02 -12.09
CA LEU A 109 23.59 2.71 -11.46
C LEU A 109 22.89 1.62 -12.29
N GLY A 110 23.57 0.48 -12.47
CA GLY A 110 22.99 -0.74 -13.02
C GLY A 110 21.73 -1.17 -12.24
N GLN A 111 20.87 -2.00 -12.85
CA GLN A 111 19.57 -2.34 -12.24
C GLN A 111 19.71 -2.98 -10.86
N HIS A 112 20.66 -3.89 -10.69
CA HIS A 112 20.88 -4.61 -9.44
C HIS A 112 21.50 -3.72 -8.34
N PRO A 113 22.58 -2.94 -8.60
CA PRO A 113 23.07 -1.95 -7.65
C PRO A 113 22.03 -0.91 -7.23
N ALA A 114 21.20 -0.43 -8.16
CA ALA A 114 20.17 0.57 -7.87
C ALA A 114 19.10 0.05 -6.88
N VAL A 115 18.69 -1.22 -7.00
CA VAL A 115 17.76 -1.80 -6.02
C VAL A 115 18.40 -1.89 -4.63
N GLY A 116 19.65 -2.34 -4.54
CA GLY A 116 20.37 -2.41 -3.27
C GLY A 116 20.54 -1.04 -2.60
N ALA A 117 20.86 0.00 -3.39
CA ALA A 117 20.94 1.38 -2.90
C ALA A 117 19.57 1.91 -2.43
N THR A 118 18.51 1.58 -3.15
CA THR A 118 17.13 1.95 -2.80
C THR A 118 16.71 1.37 -1.46
N VAL A 119 16.95 0.08 -1.22
CA VAL A 119 16.58 -0.59 0.03
C VAL A 119 17.36 -0.01 1.21
N ARG A 120 18.67 0.24 1.05
CA ARG A 120 19.49 0.84 2.11
C ARG A 120 19.11 2.29 2.42
N GLY A 121 18.79 3.08 1.41
CA GLY A 121 18.43 4.49 1.58
C GLY A 121 16.95 4.68 1.94
N ALA A 122 16.07 4.44 0.98
CA ALA A 122 14.63 4.68 1.16
C ALA A 122 13.96 3.65 2.07
N GLY A 123 14.41 2.38 2.06
CA GLY A 123 13.83 1.35 2.92
C GLY A 123 13.98 1.68 4.40
N GLY A 124 15.14 2.16 4.83
CA GLY A 124 15.37 2.60 6.22
C GLY A 124 14.52 3.82 6.60
N ALA A 125 14.44 4.83 5.72
CA ALA A 125 13.64 6.03 5.96
C ALA A 125 12.14 5.72 6.07
N VAL A 126 11.62 4.89 5.17
CA VAL A 126 10.21 4.46 5.16
C VAL A 126 9.91 3.58 6.39
N ALA A 127 10.81 2.67 6.76
CA ALA A 127 10.64 1.85 7.96
C ALA A 127 10.56 2.70 9.24
N LEU A 128 11.43 3.71 9.37
CA LEU A 128 11.42 4.61 10.53
C LEU A 128 10.13 5.44 10.58
N CYS A 129 9.69 5.98 9.44
CA CYS A 129 8.41 6.68 9.33
C CYS A 129 7.24 5.76 9.74
N SER A 130 7.19 4.54 9.21
CA SER A 130 6.15 3.57 9.56
C SER A 130 6.17 3.23 11.06
N LEU A 131 7.35 3.13 11.68
CA LEU A 131 7.46 2.85 13.11
C LEU A 131 6.82 3.96 13.95
N THR A 132 7.05 5.22 13.60
CA THR A 132 6.39 6.35 14.29
C THR A 132 4.87 6.31 14.15
N THR A 133 4.37 5.91 12.98
CA THR A 133 2.94 5.77 12.69
C THR A 133 2.31 4.61 13.46
N ILE A 134 2.99 3.46 13.53
CA ILE A 134 2.58 2.30 14.35
C ILE A 134 2.47 2.71 15.81
N ILE A 135 3.46 3.43 16.36
CA ILE A 135 3.40 3.91 17.75
C ILE A 135 2.16 4.80 17.97
N GLY A 136 1.86 5.67 17.01
CA GLY A 136 0.64 6.48 17.02
C GLY A 136 -0.63 5.64 17.05
N TYR A 137 -0.77 4.64 16.18
CA TYR A 137 -1.94 3.76 16.16
C TYR A 137 -2.05 2.85 17.39
N LEU A 138 -0.92 2.39 17.93
CA LEU A 138 -0.88 1.61 19.16
C LEU A 138 -1.35 2.43 20.37
N SER A 139 -1.16 3.75 20.38
CA SER A 139 -1.69 4.60 21.45
C SER A 139 -3.23 4.54 21.54
N LEU A 140 -3.91 4.34 20.40
CA LEU A 140 -5.37 4.19 20.35
C LEU A 140 -5.84 2.89 21.02
N CYS A 141 -4.97 1.89 21.16
CA CYS A 141 -5.29 0.62 21.80
C CYS A 141 -5.54 0.76 23.31
N VAL A 142 -5.09 1.86 23.92
CA VAL A 142 -5.32 2.18 25.34
C VAL A 142 -6.74 2.74 25.57
N SER A 143 -7.47 3.07 24.50
CA SER A 143 -8.83 3.62 24.62
C SER A 143 -9.81 2.64 25.26
N GLY A 144 -10.65 3.17 26.16
CA GLY A 144 -11.80 2.43 26.73
C GLY A 144 -12.93 2.20 25.72
N ASN A 145 -12.90 2.84 24.56
CA ASN A 145 -13.88 2.63 23.49
C ASN A 145 -13.42 1.49 22.57
N LEU A 146 -14.19 0.40 22.52
CA LEU A 146 -13.88 -0.79 21.73
C LEU A 146 -13.72 -0.50 20.22
N ALA A 147 -14.48 0.45 19.67
CA ALA A 147 -14.38 0.82 18.26
C ALA A 147 -13.03 1.50 17.96
N ILE A 148 -12.59 2.41 18.84
CA ILE A 148 -11.29 3.11 18.73
C ILE A 148 -10.14 2.12 18.90
N ARG A 149 -10.22 1.23 19.90
CA ARG A 149 -9.21 0.19 20.13
C ARG A 149 -9.10 -0.76 18.94
N SER A 150 -10.23 -1.21 18.39
CA SER A 150 -10.25 -2.06 17.19
C SER A 150 -9.66 -1.34 15.98
N PHE A 151 -9.92 -0.05 15.83
CA PHE A 151 -9.38 0.76 14.74
C PHE A 151 -7.86 0.93 14.88
N GLY A 152 -7.35 1.18 16.09
CA GLY A 152 -5.91 1.24 16.35
C GLY A 152 -5.18 -0.05 15.98
N ILE A 153 -5.76 -1.20 16.29
CA ILE A 153 -5.23 -2.51 15.88
C ILE A 153 -5.28 -2.66 14.35
N ALA A 154 -6.42 -2.37 13.72
CA ALA A 154 -6.57 -2.45 12.26
C ALA A 154 -5.53 -1.58 11.54
N MET A 155 -5.37 -0.34 11.99
CA MET A 155 -4.42 0.62 11.41
C MET A 155 -2.96 0.22 11.66
N SER A 156 -2.64 -0.35 12.83
CA SER A 156 -1.30 -0.88 13.08
C SER A 156 -0.97 -2.04 12.15
N VAL A 157 -1.94 -2.93 11.88
CA VAL A 157 -1.80 -4.03 10.93
C VAL A 157 -1.69 -3.51 9.50
N SER A 158 -2.50 -2.52 9.09
CA SER A 158 -2.43 -1.93 7.75
C SER A 158 -1.07 -1.30 7.50
N GLU A 159 -0.52 -0.64 8.51
CA GLU A 159 0.77 0.02 8.47
C GLU A 159 1.90 -0.99 8.22
N VAL A 160 1.95 -2.05 9.03
CA VAL A 160 2.92 -3.15 8.88
C VAL A 160 2.81 -3.83 7.51
N THR A 161 1.59 -4.10 7.06
CA THR A 161 1.36 -4.77 5.78
C THR A 161 1.72 -3.88 4.58
N CYS A 162 1.48 -2.58 4.66
CA CYS A 162 1.86 -1.62 3.61
C CYS A 162 3.37 -1.41 3.53
N VAL A 163 4.06 -1.23 4.67
CA VAL A 163 5.52 -1.07 4.64
C VAL A 163 6.19 -2.36 4.16
N ALA A 164 5.68 -3.53 4.58
CA ALA A 164 6.19 -4.81 4.09
C ALA A 164 5.96 -4.97 2.58
N SER A 165 4.77 -4.64 2.07
CA SER A 165 4.49 -4.74 0.63
C SER A 165 5.34 -3.75 -0.19
N ALA A 166 5.62 -2.55 0.34
CA ALA A 166 6.41 -1.55 -0.34
C ALA A 166 7.92 -1.85 -0.31
N VAL A 167 8.47 -2.28 0.83
CA VAL A 167 9.91 -2.50 0.99
C VAL A 167 10.35 -3.88 0.51
N VAL A 168 9.45 -4.87 0.50
CA VAL A 168 9.78 -6.23 0.04
C VAL A 168 9.33 -6.46 -1.39
N SER A 169 8.04 -6.26 -1.69
CA SER A 169 7.49 -6.67 -2.99
C SER A 169 8.06 -5.83 -4.15
N LEU A 170 8.15 -4.51 -4.01
CA LEU A 170 8.68 -3.63 -5.07
C LEU A 170 10.13 -3.98 -5.44
N PRO A 171 11.11 -4.03 -4.50
CA PRO A 171 12.47 -4.46 -4.80
C PRO A 171 12.56 -5.87 -5.36
N ALA A 172 11.78 -6.83 -4.85
CA ALA A 172 11.76 -8.20 -5.35
C ALA A 172 11.31 -8.27 -6.82
N PHE A 173 10.23 -7.55 -7.17
CA PHE A 173 9.77 -7.46 -8.55
C PHE A 173 10.80 -6.78 -9.46
N LEU A 174 11.47 -5.73 -8.99
CA LEU A 174 12.52 -5.05 -9.75
C LEU A 174 13.74 -5.95 -10.00
N LEU A 175 14.17 -6.73 -9.01
CA LEU A 175 15.27 -7.70 -9.13
C LEU A 175 14.93 -8.85 -10.07
N TRP A 176 13.74 -9.42 -9.95
CA TRP A 176 13.27 -10.48 -10.84
C TRP A 176 13.31 -10.05 -12.31
N ARG A 177 12.95 -8.79 -12.59
CA ARG A 177 13.04 -8.22 -13.94
C ARG A 177 14.48 -8.00 -14.40
N ALA A 178 15.37 -7.57 -13.50
CA ALA A 178 16.78 -7.40 -13.83
C ALA A 178 17.42 -8.74 -14.26
N GLY A 179 17.08 -9.83 -13.55
CA GLY A 179 17.55 -11.18 -13.89
C GLY A 179 17.03 -11.68 -15.26
N ARG A 180 15.81 -11.32 -15.65
CA ARG A 180 15.26 -11.68 -16.98
C ARG A 180 15.94 -10.94 -18.13
N ARG A 181 16.30 -9.66 -17.95
CA ARG A 181 16.99 -8.86 -18.98
C ARG A 181 18.46 -9.24 -19.16
N GLY A 182 19.16 -9.60 -18.08
CA GLY A 182 20.54 -10.08 -18.16
C GLY A 182 20.67 -11.39 -18.95
N ARG A 183 19.66 -12.28 -18.86
CA ARG A 183 19.60 -13.54 -19.62
C ARG A 183 19.36 -13.36 -21.12
N SER A 184 18.60 -12.33 -21.53
CA SER A 184 18.36 -12.05 -22.95
C SER A 184 19.57 -11.42 -23.68
N SER A 185 20.55 -10.89 -22.95
CA SER A 185 21.76 -10.27 -23.54
C SER A 185 22.93 -11.24 -23.74
N LEU A 186 22.79 -12.50 -23.32
CA LEU A 186 23.79 -13.57 -23.45
C LEU A 186 23.46 -14.55 -24.59
N ALA A 187 22.63 -14.16 -25.56
CA ALA A 187 22.47 -14.95 -26.79
C ALA A 187 23.84 -15.05 -27.49
N PRO A 188 24.31 -16.25 -27.91
CA PRO A 188 25.71 -16.47 -28.19
C PRO A 188 26.17 -15.72 -29.44
N GLN A 189 27.12 -14.79 -29.30
CA GLN A 189 27.94 -14.22 -30.39
C GLN A 189 28.93 -15.26 -31.00
N ARG A 190 28.60 -16.56 -30.98
CA ARG A 190 29.48 -17.68 -31.32
C ARG A 190 29.48 -18.07 -32.82
N ALA A 191 29.12 -17.18 -33.73
CA ALA A 191 28.98 -17.52 -35.15
C ALA A 191 29.68 -16.55 -36.13
N SER A 192 30.83 -15.98 -35.77
CA SER A 192 31.64 -15.23 -36.75
C SER A 192 33.16 -15.30 -36.56
N GLN A 193 33.66 -16.28 -35.82
CA GLN A 193 35.10 -16.61 -35.82
C GLN A 193 35.27 -18.05 -36.27
N SER A 194 35.07 -18.26 -37.58
CA SER A 194 35.71 -19.38 -38.26
C SER A 194 37.16 -18.96 -38.51
N PRO A 195 38.17 -19.74 -38.10
CA PRO A 195 39.54 -19.53 -38.54
C PRO A 195 39.56 -19.73 -40.05
N ALA A 196 39.92 -18.71 -40.81
CA ALA A 196 40.34 -18.90 -42.19
C ALA A 196 41.72 -19.56 -42.15
N GLU A 197 41.82 -20.64 -42.92
CA GLU A 197 43.01 -21.42 -43.23
C GLU A 197 44.20 -20.58 -43.74
#